data_AF-A0A929H4P3-F1
#
_entry.id   AF-A0A929H4P3-F1
#
_cell.length_a   1.000
_cell.length_b   1.000
_cell.length_c   1.000
_cell.angle_alpha   90.00
_cell.angle_beta   90.00
_cell.angle_gamma   90.00
#
_symmetry.space_group_name_H-M   'P 1'
#
loop_
_entity.id
_entity.type
_entity.pdbx_description
1 polymer ?
#
loop_
_entity_poly.entity_id
_entity_poly.type
_entity_poly.pdbx_seq_one_letter_code
_entity_poly.pdbx_strand_id
1 'polypeptide(L)'
;MDLKRIELLLQKFYSGESAIEDEKELKDFFTTNDVPRHMWAEQEMFTYYHIGGKNEIPDKELKNKIINVIKGAEQEEAKRFTNRKKILYMVSSAAAVIALLIVVYFAFIFNTSMQDTYDNPEIAYMQTKETLLFVSAKLNEGTKNLYAIGKLDEATKPLSNISKIEYSTKSIYTISLFGTGIRNLENLSKIINPIEDNN
;
A
#
# COMPACT_ATOMS: atom_id res chain seq x y z
N MET A 1 -41.73 21.87 -39.58
CA MET A 1 -40.68 21.12 -38.85
C MET A 1 -41.31 20.43 -37.66
N ASP A 2 -40.80 19.27 -37.24
CA ASP A 2 -41.30 18.55 -36.06
C ASP A 2 -40.72 19.17 -34.78
N LEU A 3 -41.57 19.65 -33.89
CA LEU A 3 -41.14 20.33 -32.65
C LEU A 3 -40.33 19.39 -31.73
N LYS A 4 -40.64 18.10 -31.73
CA LYS A 4 -39.91 17.11 -30.91
C LYS A 4 -38.47 16.93 -31.38
N ARG A 5 -38.22 17.10 -32.68
CA ARG A 5 -36.88 17.07 -33.26
C ARG A 5 -36.07 18.27 -32.79
N ILE A 6 -36.66 19.46 -32.79
CA ILE A 6 -36.00 20.69 -32.32
C ILE A 6 -35.66 20.60 -30.83
N GLU A 7 -36.57 20.10 -29.99
CA GLU A 7 -36.29 19.89 -28.56
C GLU A 7 -35.11 18.94 -28.33
N LEU A 8 -35.05 17.83 -29.08
CA LEU A 8 -33.93 16.89 -28.99
C LEU A 8 -32.61 17.54 -29.42
N LEU A 9 -32.64 18.35 -30.47
CA LEU A 9 -31.46 19.07 -30.95
C LEU A 9 -30.98 20.13 -29.93
N LEU A 10 -31.90 20.86 -29.30
CA LEU A 10 -31.57 21.79 -28.20
C LEU A 10 -30.93 21.07 -27.02
N GLN A 11 -31.45 19.90 -26.65
CA GLN A 11 -30.87 19.11 -25.57
C GLN A 11 -29.42 18.71 -25.90
N LYS A 12 -29.15 18.26 -27.13
CA LYS A 12 -27.78 17.96 -27.58
C LYS A 12 -26.88 19.19 -27.60
N PHE A 13 -27.40 20.31 -28.09
CA PHE A 13 -26.67 21.58 -28.11
C PHE A 13 -26.23 22.02 -26.71
N TYR A 14 -27.14 21.98 -25.73
CA TYR A 14 -26.81 22.30 -24.34
C TYR A 14 -25.87 21.27 -23.69
N SER A 15 -25.87 20.04 -24.17
CA SER A 15 -24.96 18.98 -23.72
C SER A 15 -23.58 19.05 -24.41
N GLY A 16 -23.42 19.91 -25.43
CA GLY A 16 -22.20 19.99 -26.24
C GLY A 16 -21.99 18.80 -27.18
N GLU A 17 -23.06 18.06 -27.49
CA GLU A 17 -23.04 16.86 -28.34
C GLU A 17 -23.65 17.10 -29.73
N SER A 18 -23.96 18.37 -30.08
CA SER A 18 -24.47 18.73 -31.39
C SER A 18 -23.39 18.67 -32.48
N ALA A 19 -23.78 18.20 -33.66
CA ALA A 19 -22.95 18.33 -34.85
C ALA A 19 -23.20 19.68 -35.56
N ILE A 20 -22.31 20.07 -36.47
CA ILE A 20 -22.43 21.33 -37.23
C ILE A 20 -23.72 21.36 -38.06
N GLU A 21 -24.15 20.21 -38.56
CA GLU A 21 -25.40 20.04 -39.32
C GLU A 21 -26.63 20.26 -38.44
N ASP A 22 -26.60 19.75 -37.20
CA ASP A 22 -27.66 19.91 -36.20
C ASP A 22 -27.80 21.38 -35.77
N GLU A 23 -26.67 22.08 -35.58
CA GLU A 23 -26.65 23.52 -35.23
C GLU A 23 -27.16 24.40 -36.37
N LYS A 24 -26.90 24.01 -37.62
CA LYS A 24 -27.46 24.68 -38.78
C LYS A 24 -28.98 24.51 -38.84
N GLU A 25 -29.50 23.32 -38.54
CA GLU A 25 -30.93 23.05 -38.48
C GLU A 25 -31.62 23.88 -37.38
N LEU A 26 -31.02 23.96 -36.19
CA LEU A 26 -31.48 24.83 -35.09
C LEU A 26 -31.49 26.30 -35.50
N LYS A 27 -30.42 26.77 -36.14
CA LYS A 27 -30.31 28.14 -36.64
C LYS A 27 -31.39 28.48 -37.65
N ASP A 28 -31.63 27.62 -38.64
CA ASP A 28 -32.64 27.86 -39.68
C ASP A 28 -34.07 27.87 -39.08
N PHE A 29 -34.34 27.01 -38.09
CA PHE A 29 -35.60 26.98 -37.36
C PHE A 29 -35.84 28.29 -36.59
N PHE A 30 -34.88 28.73 -35.77
CA PHE A 30 -35.01 29.93 -34.94
C PHE A 30 -34.94 31.25 -35.71
N THR A 31 -34.46 31.22 -36.95
CA THR A 31 -34.51 32.38 -37.86
C THR A 31 -35.90 32.56 -38.51
N THR A 32 -36.75 31.51 -38.49
CA THR A 32 -38.09 31.55 -39.07
C THR A 32 -39.10 32.18 -38.09
N ASN A 33 -40.09 32.93 -38.58
CA ASN A 33 -41.06 33.70 -37.77
C ASN A 33 -42.17 32.86 -37.07
N ASP A 34 -42.07 31.52 -37.08
CA ASP A 34 -43.12 30.60 -36.59
C ASP A 34 -42.58 29.69 -35.46
N VAL A 35 -42.07 30.31 -34.39
CA VAL A 35 -41.51 29.62 -33.22
C VAL A 35 -42.51 29.61 -32.06
N PRO A 36 -42.76 28.46 -31.40
CA PRO A 36 -43.66 28.36 -30.26
C PRO A 36 -43.26 29.27 -29.09
N ARG A 37 -44.26 29.77 -28.33
CA ARG A 37 -44.05 30.66 -27.16
C ARG A 37 -43.05 30.15 -26.12
N HIS A 38 -42.96 28.84 -25.92
CA HIS A 38 -42.07 28.26 -24.92
C HIS A 38 -40.60 28.20 -25.37
N MET A 39 -40.31 28.51 -26.64
CA MET A 39 -38.96 28.52 -27.23
C MET A 39 -38.47 29.93 -27.63
N TRP A 40 -39.13 30.98 -27.14
CA TRP A 40 -38.76 32.36 -27.49
C TRP A 40 -37.42 32.79 -26.89
N ALA A 41 -37.01 32.22 -25.76
CA ALA A 41 -35.72 32.52 -25.15
C ALA A 41 -34.57 32.00 -26.03
N GLU A 42 -34.73 30.79 -26.56
CA GLU A 42 -33.82 30.16 -27.51
C GLU A 42 -33.81 30.94 -28.82
N GLN A 43 -34.98 31.38 -29.30
CA GLN A 43 -35.08 32.23 -30.48
C GLN A 43 -34.27 33.52 -30.32
N GLU A 44 -34.40 34.22 -29.19
CA GLU A 44 -33.63 35.43 -28.90
C GLU A 44 -32.13 35.15 -28.87
N MET A 45 -31.72 34.05 -28.22
CA MET A 45 -30.32 33.62 -28.16
C MET A 45 -29.73 33.34 -29.56
N PHE A 46 -30.38 32.49 -30.36
CA PHE A 46 -29.92 32.15 -31.71
C PHE A 46 -29.95 33.37 -32.64
N THR A 47 -30.95 34.24 -32.50
CA THR A 47 -31.05 35.49 -33.25
C THR A 47 -29.95 36.46 -32.86
N TYR A 48 -29.62 36.58 -31.58
CA TYR A 48 -28.52 37.41 -31.10
C TYR A 48 -27.17 36.93 -31.66
N TYR A 49 -26.89 35.62 -31.60
CA TYR A 49 -25.67 35.08 -32.21
C TYR A 49 -25.66 35.22 -33.74
N HIS A 50 -26.82 35.17 -34.39
CA HIS A 50 -26.93 35.29 -35.85
C HIS A 50 -26.81 36.73 -36.37
N ILE A 51 -27.49 37.68 -35.74
CA ILE A 51 -27.58 39.10 -36.14
C ILE A 51 -26.45 39.93 -35.51
N GLY A 52 -26.04 39.57 -34.29
CA GLY A 52 -25.19 40.39 -33.42
C GLY A 52 -23.89 39.74 -32.96
N GLY A 53 -23.64 38.47 -33.32
CA GLY A 53 -22.32 37.85 -33.22
C GLY A 53 -21.35 38.47 -34.21
N LYS A 54 -21.13 39.79 -34.12
CA LYS A 54 -19.96 40.41 -34.73
C LYS A 54 -18.78 39.58 -34.27
N ASN A 55 -17.98 39.16 -35.24
CA ASN A 55 -16.60 38.77 -34.99
C ASN A 55 -15.90 39.99 -34.38
N GLU A 56 -16.15 40.28 -33.11
CA GLU A 56 -15.34 41.15 -32.30
C GLU A 56 -14.05 40.37 -32.13
N ILE A 57 -13.18 40.52 -33.14
CA ILE A 57 -11.81 40.07 -33.08
C ILE A 57 -11.31 40.65 -31.75
N PRO A 58 -10.91 39.79 -30.80
CA PRO A 58 -10.45 40.25 -29.50
C PRO A 58 -9.40 41.33 -29.73
N ASP A 59 -9.43 42.38 -28.91
CA ASP A 59 -8.51 43.49 -29.03
C ASP A 59 -7.07 42.98 -29.26
N LYS A 60 -6.34 43.64 -30.17
CA LYS A 60 -5.00 43.17 -30.60
C LYS A 60 -4.07 43.00 -29.40
N GLU A 61 -4.26 43.80 -28.35
CA GLU A 61 -3.53 43.66 -27.09
C GLU A 61 -3.80 42.33 -26.39
N LEU A 62 -5.08 41.94 -26.25
CA LEU A 62 -5.47 40.66 -25.65
C LEU A 62 -4.92 39.48 -26.46
N LYS A 63 -5.02 39.54 -27.79
CA LYS A 63 -4.46 38.51 -28.68
C LYS A 63 -2.94 38.36 -28.47
N ASN A 64 -2.21 39.48 -28.46
CA ASN A 64 -0.77 39.46 -28.28
C ASN A 64 -0.37 38.96 -26.88
N LYS A 65 -1.12 39.33 -25.84
CA LYS A 65 -0.91 38.83 -24.47
C LYS A 65 -1.06 37.32 -24.40
N ILE A 66 -2.10 36.75 -25.01
CA ILE A 66 -2.32 35.30 -25.05
C ILE A 66 -1.16 34.60 -25.79
N ILE A 67 -0.76 35.11 -26.95
CA ILE A 67 0.35 34.54 -27.73
C ILE A 67 1.66 34.57 -26.95
N ASN A 68 1.93 35.66 -26.21
CA ASN A 68 3.15 35.78 -25.43
C ASN A 68 3.16 34.83 -24.21
N VAL A 69 2.02 34.59 -23.58
CA VAL A 69 1.90 33.61 -22.49
C VAL A 69 2.17 32.19 -23.02
N ILE A 70 1.60 31.83 -24.17
CA ILE A 70 1.82 30.52 -24.80
C ILE A 70 3.30 30.32 -25.15
N LYS A 71 3.91 31.30 -25.83
CA LYS A 71 5.35 31.24 -26.19
C LYS A 71 6.25 31.25 -24.97
N GLY A 72 5.90 31.99 -23.92
CA GLY A 72 6.62 32.02 -22.66
C GLY A 72 6.67 30.64 -21.99
N ALA A 73 5.52 29.95 -21.94
CA ALA A 73 5.42 28.61 -21.39
C ALA A 73 6.28 27.59 -22.17
N GLU A 74 6.20 27.60 -23.51
CA GLU A 74 7.00 26.71 -24.36
C GLU A 74 8.52 26.94 -24.22
N GLN A 75 8.95 28.22 -24.13
CA GLN A 75 10.35 28.56 -23.97
C GLN A 75 10.90 28.18 -22.58
N GLU A 76 10.09 28.31 -21.53
CA GLU A 76 10.47 27.87 -20.19
C GLU A 76 10.64 26.35 -20.12
N GLU A 77 9.72 25.59 -20.71
CA GLU A 77 9.84 24.13 -20.76
C GLU A 77 11.10 23.70 -21.52
N ALA A 78 11.34 24.26 -22.71
CA ALA A 78 12.52 23.95 -23.51
C ALA A 78 13.84 24.27 -22.76
N LYS A 79 13.91 25.41 -22.06
CA LYS A 79 15.08 25.78 -21.25
C LYS A 79 15.27 24.83 -20.06
N ARG A 80 14.20 24.44 -19.38
CA ARG A 80 14.25 23.49 -18.24
C ARG A 80 14.76 22.13 -18.67
N PHE A 81 14.30 21.59 -19.81
CA PHE A 81 14.79 20.31 -20.34
C PHE A 81 16.28 20.36 -20.72
N THR A 82 16.71 21.45 -21.37
CA THR A 82 18.11 21.60 -21.80
C THR A 82 19.07 21.72 -20.61
N ASN A 83 18.70 22.50 -19.59
CA ASN A 83 19.49 22.66 -18.37
C ASN A 83 19.56 21.37 -17.55
N ARG A 84 18.47 20.60 -17.46
CA ARG A 84 18.48 19.29 -16.79
C ARG A 84 19.44 18.30 -17.47
N LYS A 85 19.41 18.22 -18.81
CA LYS A 85 20.36 17.38 -19.55
C LYS A 85 21.80 17.81 -19.30
N LYS A 86 22.10 19.11 -19.31
CA LYS A 86 23.45 19.63 -19.05
C LYS A 86 23.96 19.28 -17.65
N ILE A 87 23.11 19.42 -16.63
CA ILE A 87 23.45 19.04 -15.25
C ILE A 87 23.68 17.53 -15.14
N LEU A 88 22.80 16.72 -15.74
CA LEU A 88 22.97 15.26 -15.75
C LEU A 88 24.29 14.85 -16.40
N TYR A 89 24.67 15.43 -17.55
CA TYR A 89 25.95 15.16 -18.19
C TYR A 89 27.16 15.59 -17.34
N MET A 90 27.07 16.73 -16.66
CA MET A 90 28.13 17.20 -15.73
C MET A 90 28.28 16.26 -14.53
N VAL A 91 27.16 15.85 -13.91
CA VAL A 91 27.18 14.93 -12.77
C VAL A 91 27.65 13.54 -13.20
N SER A 92 27.22 13.04 -14.37
CA SER A 92 27.68 11.74 -14.88
C SER A 92 29.17 11.75 -15.19
N SER A 93 29.69 12.85 -15.75
CA SER A 93 31.12 13.02 -16.01
C SER A 93 31.92 13.02 -14.70
N ALA A 94 31.48 13.77 -13.68
CA ALA A 94 32.13 13.78 -12.37
C ALA A 94 32.07 12.39 -11.69
N ALA A 95 30.93 11.70 -11.76
CA ALA A 95 30.76 10.37 -11.20
C ALA A 95 31.68 9.33 -11.86
N ALA A 96 31.90 9.41 -13.18
CA ALA A 96 32.82 8.52 -13.89
C ALA A 96 34.26 8.69 -13.41
N VAL A 97 34.71 9.93 -13.17
CA VAL A 97 36.04 10.20 -12.61
C VAL A 97 36.17 9.62 -11.21
N ILE A 98 35.16 9.81 -10.35
CA ILE A 98 35.16 9.25 -8.99
C ILE A 98 35.18 7.72 -9.03
N ALA A 99 34.38 7.10 -9.90
CA ALA A 99 34.36 5.64 -10.07
C ALA A 99 35.72 5.09 -10.49
N LEU A 100 36.41 5.75 -11.42
CA LEU A 100 37.78 5.37 -11.81
C LEU A 100 38.75 5.48 -10.63
N LEU A 101 38.68 6.56 -9.84
CA LEU A 101 39.51 6.70 -8.64
C LEU A 101 39.25 5.60 -7.61
N ILE A 102 37.98 5.22 -7.40
CA ILE A 102 37.59 4.13 -6.50
C ILE A 102 38.15 2.79 -7.01
N VAL A 103 38.03 2.51 -8.30
CA VAL A 103 38.57 1.28 -8.89
C VAL A 103 40.09 1.21 -8.73
N VAL A 104 40.80 2.31 -9.01
CA VAL A 104 42.26 2.39 -8.83
C VAL A 104 42.65 2.24 -7.36
N TYR A 105 41.93 2.89 -6.45
CA TYR A 105 42.16 2.79 -5.00
C TYR A 105 41.98 1.37 -4.48
N PHE A 106 40.90 0.69 -4.87
CA PHE A 106 40.67 -0.69 -4.49
C PHE A 106 41.65 -1.65 -5.15
N ALA A 107 42.01 -1.44 -6.41
CA ALA A 107 43.07 -2.22 -7.06
C ALA A 107 44.40 -2.06 -6.32
N PHE A 108 44.70 -0.87 -5.77
CA PHE A 108 45.89 -0.66 -4.95
C PHE A 108 45.83 -1.38 -3.60
N ILE A 109 44.69 -1.31 -2.90
CA ILE A 109 44.51 -1.96 -1.57
C ILE A 109 44.47 -3.49 -1.68
N PHE A 110 43.71 -4.01 -2.64
CA PHE A 110 43.50 -5.45 -2.82
C PHE A 110 44.59 -6.14 -3.65
N ASN A 111 45.60 -5.41 -4.14
CA ASN A 111 46.85 -6.00 -4.66
C ASN A 111 47.80 -6.48 -3.53
N THR A 112 47.29 -6.67 -2.32
CA THR A 112 47.98 -7.46 -1.31
C THR A 112 47.65 -8.93 -1.59
N SER A 113 48.63 -9.66 -2.12
CA SER A 113 48.59 -11.12 -2.11
C SER A 113 48.21 -11.56 -0.70
N MET A 114 47.15 -12.35 -0.54
CA MET A 114 46.90 -13.01 0.75
C MET A 114 48.14 -13.85 1.03
N GLN A 115 49.01 -13.34 1.91
CA GLN A 115 50.20 -14.05 2.32
C GLN A 115 49.74 -15.12 3.28
N ASP A 116 49.96 -16.39 2.91
CA ASP A 116 49.61 -17.50 3.79
C ASP A 116 50.29 -17.30 5.15
N THR A 117 49.55 -17.56 6.23
CA THR A 117 50.04 -17.37 7.61
C THR A 117 51.27 -18.25 7.91
N TYR A 118 51.46 -19.33 7.14
CA TYR A 118 52.58 -20.24 7.24
C TYR A 118 53.14 -20.54 5.85
N ASP A 119 54.46 -20.40 5.68
CA ASP A 119 55.16 -20.73 4.43
C ASP A 119 55.25 -22.25 4.18
N ASN A 120 55.15 -23.05 5.25
CA ASN A 120 55.21 -24.50 5.19
C ASN A 120 53.82 -25.12 5.43
N PRO A 121 53.25 -25.84 4.45
CA PRO A 121 51.91 -26.44 4.57
C PRO A 121 51.81 -27.49 5.69
N GLU A 122 52.91 -28.16 6.04
CA GLU A 122 52.93 -29.15 7.12
C GLU A 122 52.76 -28.49 8.50
N ILE A 123 53.38 -27.33 8.71
CA ILE A 123 53.23 -26.56 9.95
C ILE A 123 51.82 -26.00 10.06
N ALA A 124 51.25 -25.49 8.97
CA ALA A 124 49.87 -25.01 8.91
C ALA A 124 48.88 -26.12 9.31
N TYR A 125 49.07 -27.32 8.77
CA TYR A 125 48.24 -28.48 9.08
C TYR A 125 48.34 -28.88 10.56
N MET A 126 49.55 -28.92 11.09
CA MET A 126 49.78 -29.25 12.50
C MET A 126 49.13 -28.23 13.44
N GLN A 127 49.31 -26.93 13.18
CA GLN A 127 48.69 -25.89 13.99
C GLN A 127 47.16 -25.92 13.90
N THR A 128 46.63 -26.21 12.71
CA THR A 128 45.18 -26.38 12.50
C THR A 128 44.65 -27.53 13.32
N LYS A 129 45.34 -28.68 13.30
CA LYS A 129 44.96 -29.86 14.08
C LYS A 129 44.99 -29.57 15.59
N GLU A 130 46.03 -28.89 16.07
CA GLU A 130 46.14 -28.47 17.47
C GLU A 130 44.98 -27.54 17.86
N THR A 131 44.69 -26.55 17.03
CA THR A 131 43.62 -25.57 17.27
C THR A 131 42.25 -26.26 17.29
N LEU A 132 41.96 -27.14 16.34
CA LEU A 132 40.72 -27.91 16.31
C LEU A 132 40.57 -28.81 17.53
N LEU A 133 41.66 -29.43 17.99
CA LEU A 133 41.66 -30.25 19.19
C LEU A 133 41.39 -29.40 20.44
N PHE A 134 42.01 -28.23 20.55
CA PHE A 134 41.78 -27.29 21.65
C PHE A 134 40.33 -26.82 21.69
N VAL A 135 39.78 -26.41 20.55
CA VAL A 135 38.37 -26.00 20.43
C VAL A 135 37.44 -27.16 20.81
N SER A 136 37.72 -28.38 20.33
CA SER A 136 36.95 -29.57 20.69
C SER A 136 36.99 -29.84 22.20
N ALA A 137 38.17 -29.74 22.83
CA ALA A 137 38.31 -29.91 24.27
C ALA A 137 37.49 -28.87 25.04
N LYS A 138 37.50 -27.60 24.59
CA LYS A 138 36.72 -26.53 25.21
C LYS A 138 35.22 -26.69 25.03
N LEU A 139 34.76 -27.16 23.86
CA LEU A 139 33.35 -27.49 23.62
C LEU A 139 32.89 -28.66 24.50
N ASN A 140 33.70 -29.72 24.59
CA ASN A 140 33.41 -30.85 25.48
C ASN A 140 33.38 -30.42 26.94
N GLU A 141 34.26 -29.51 27.37
CA GLU A 141 34.25 -28.95 28.71
C GLU A 141 32.98 -28.13 28.98
N GLY A 142 32.63 -27.21 28.07
CA GLY A 142 31.44 -26.38 28.20
C GLY A 142 30.12 -27.15 28.19
N THR A 143 30.06 -28.27 27.47
CA THR A 143 28.87 -29.13 27.38
C THR A 143 28.68 -30.08 28.57
N LYS A 144 29.69 -30.25 29.46
CA LYS A 144 29.55 -31.09 30.68
C LYS A 144 28.36 -30.69 31.56
N ASN A 145 28.10 -29.39 31.68
CA ASN A 145 27.00 -28.87 32.49
C ASN A 145 25.61 -29.14 31.90
N LEU A 146 25.53 -29.49 30.60
CA LEU A 146 24.27 -29.88 29.96
C LEU A 146 23.77 -31.26 30.46
N TYR A 147 24.62 -32.06 31.11
CA TYR A 147 24.19 -33.29 31.79
C TYR A 147 23.15 -33.01 32.89
N ALA A 148 23.26 -31.86 33.57
CA ALA A 148 22.27 -31.44 34.56
C ALA A 148 20.91 -31.09 33.90
N ILE A 149 20.93 -30.54 32.67
CA ILE A 149 19.72 -30.26 31.90
C ILE A 149 19.04 -31.58 31.45
N GLY A 150 19.82 -32.58 31.04
CA GLY A 150 19.28 -33.92 30.75
C GLY A 150 18.63 -34.58 31.97
N LYS A 151 19.21 -34.42 33.17
CA LYS A 151 18.57 -34.87 34.42
C LYS A 151 17.33 -34.08 34.79
N LEU A 152 17.29 -32.78 34.47
CA LEU A 152 16.12 -31.93 34.69
C LEU A 152 14.96 -32.38 33.80
N ASP A 153 15.22 -32.78 32.55
CA ASP A 153 14.22 -33.37 31.66
C ASP A 153 13.63 -34.66 32.27
N GLU A 154 14.48 -35.54 32.78
CA GLU A 154 14.02 -36.76 33.46
C GLU A 154 13.22 -36.48 34.74
N ALA A 155 13.66 -35.51 35.54
CA ALA A 155 12.96 -35.07 36.76
C ALA A 155 11.63 -34.38 36.49
N THR A 156 11.44 -33.79 35.31
CA THR A 156 10.19 -33.11 34.90
C THR A 156 9.21 -34.05 34.18
N LYS A 157 9.61 -35.26 33.76
CA LYS A 157 8.71 -36.29 33.19
C LYS A 157 7.46 -36.57 34.05
N PRO A 158 7.53 -36.74 35.38
CA PRO A 158 6.34 -36.94 36.21
C PRO A 158 5.42 -35.73 36.25
N LEU A 159 5.96 -34.51 36.10
CA LEU A 159 5.19 -33.26 36.09
C LEU A 159 4.29 -33.15 34.85
N SER A 160 4.60 -33.83 33.74
CA SER A 160 3.72 -33.87 32.57
C SER A 160 2.33 -34.47 32.88
N ASN A 161 2.24 -35.35 33.88
CA ASN A 161 0.98 -35.93 34.33
C ASN A 161 0.13 -34.96 35.17
N ILE A 162 0.63 -33.78 35.54
CA ILE A 162 -0.16 -32.75 36.25
C ILE A 162 -1.36 -32.29 35.40
N SER A 163 -1.23 -32.31 34.07
CA SER A 163 -2.38 -32.06 33.16
C SER A 163 -3.57 -33.00 33.40
N LYS A 164 -3.34 -34.23 33.89
CA LYS A 164 -4.42 -35.18 34.24
C LYS A 164 -5.13 -34.82 35.54
N ILE A 165 -4.45 -34.09 36.44
CA ILE A 165 -5.02 -33.60 37.69
C ILE A 165 -6.10 -32.55 37.37
N GLU A 166 -5.90 -31.71 36.36
CA GLU A 166 -6.88 -30.68 35.94
C GLU A 166 -8.24 -31.28 35.52
N TYR A 167 -8.23 -32.38 34.77
CA TYR A 167 -9.48 -33.08 34.41
C TYR A 167 -10.19 -33.64 35.64
N SER A 168 -9.42 -34.13 36.61
CA SER A 168 -9.95 -34.72 37.85
C SER A 168 -10.52 -33.65 38.80
N THR A 169 -9.92 -32.47 38.88
CA THR A 169 -10.47 -31.37 39.70
C THR A 169 -11.78 -30.84 39.13
N LYS A 170 -11.91 -30.78 37.80
CA LYS A 170 -13.17 -30.42 37.14
C LYS A 170 -14.29 -31.41 37.43
N SER A 171 -14.02 -32.72 37.38
CA SER A 171 -15.03 -33.74 37.69
C SER A 171 -15.43 -33.72 39.17
N ILE A 172 -14.47 -33.52 40.09
CA ILE A 172 -14.76 -33.34 41.52
C ILE A 172 -15.64 -32.11 41.75
N TYR A 173 -15.38 -30.99 41.07
CA TYR A 173 -16.23 -29.80 41.16
C TYR A 173 -17.67 -30.08 40.69
N THR A 174 -17.85 -30.79 39.57
CA THR A 174 -19.19 -31.14 39.09
C THR A 174 -19.92 -32.07 40.05
N ILE A 175 -19.22 -33.01 40.69
CA ILE A 175 -19.81 -33.91 41.71
C ILE A 175 -20.22 -33.12 42.95
N SER A 176 -19.40 -32.16 43.39
CA SER A 176 -19.71 -31.25 44.49
C SER A 176 -20.98 -30.43 44.20
N LEU A 177 -21.08 -29.87 43.00
CA LEU A 177 -22.26 -29.10 42.57
C LEU A 177 -23.51 -29.98 42.53
N PHE A 178 -23.39 -31.19 42.01
CA PHE A 178 -24.49 -32.16 41.99
C PHE A 178 -24.96 -32.52 43.40
N GLY A 179 -24.02 -32.82 44.31
CA GLY A 179 -24.35 -33.10 45.71
C GLY A 179 -25.05 -31.94 46.40
N THR A 180 -24.65 -30.70 46.09
CA THR A 180 -25.34 -29.49 46.58
C THR A 180 -26.76 -29.39 46.02
N GLY A 181 -26.93 -29.70 44.73
CA GLY A 181 -28.24 -29.76 44.08
C GLY A 181 -29.17 -30.77 44.74
N ILE A 182 -28.70 -31.99 45.00
CA ILE A 182 -29.48 -33.02 45.70
C ILE A 182 -29.89 -32.56 47.11
N ARG A 183 -28.98 -31.96 47.87
CA ARG A 183 -29.31 -31.42 49.21
C ARG A 183 -30.35 -30.32 49.15
N ASN A 184 -30.30 -29.45 48.14
CA ASN A 184 -31.32 -28.42 47.96
C ASN A 184 -32.69 -29.01 47.60
N LEU A 185 -32.73 -30.08 46.78
CA LEU A 185 -33.97 -30.80 46.48
C LEU A 185 -34.54 -31.52 47.71
N GLU A 186 -33.69 -32.11 48.56
CA GLU A 186 -34.11 -32.72 49.82
C GLU A 186 -34.67 -31.67 50.79
N ASN A 187 -34.06 -30.49 50.85
CA ASN A 187 -34.59 -29.39 51.65
C ASN A 187 -35.94 -28.88 51.09
N LEU A 188 -36.10 -28.82 49.77
CA LEU A 188 -37.37 -28.46 49.14
C LEU A 188 -38.45 -29.52 49.36
N SER A 189 -38.12 -30.81 49.30
CA SER A 189 -39.10 -31.88 49.58
C SER A 189 -39.61 -31.81 51.02
N LYS A 190 -38.72 -31.53 51.99
CA LYS A 190 -39.10 -31.29 53.40
C LYS A 190 -40.03 -30.09 53.57
N ILE A 191 -39.93 -29.07 52.70
CA ILE A 191 -40.81 -27.89 52.73
C ILE A 191 -42.16 -28.18 52.05
N ILE A 192 -42.16 -28.94 50.95
CA ILE A 192 -43.34 -29.20 50.12
C ILE A 192 -44.23 -30.32 50.70
N ASN A 193 -43.63 -31.35 51.29
CA ASN A 193 -44.34 -32.42 52.00
C ASN A 193 -43.94 -32.43 53.49
N PRO A 194 -44.52 -31.54 54.32
CA PRO A 194 -44.17 -31.46 55.73
C PRO A 194 -44.76 -32.59 56.60
N ILE A 195 -45.39 -33.62 56.01
CA ILE A 195 -46.12 -34.65 56.75
C ILE A 195 -45.86 -36.02 56.13
N GLU A 196 -44.81 -36.68 56.60
CA GLU A 196 -44.76 -38.11 56.93
C GLU A 196 -43.34 -38.42 57.42
N ASP A 197 -43.12 -38.25 58.72
CA ASP A 197 -42.38 -39.22 59.55
C ASP A 197 -42.37 -38.71 60.99
N ASN A 198 -43.46 -39.03 61.68
CA ASN A 198 -43.47 -39.20 63.13
C ASN A 198 -43.84 -40.67 63.37
N ASN A 199 -42.82 -41.52 63.31
CA ASN A 199 -42.75 -42.83 63.96
C ASN A 199 -41.27 -43.20 64.15
#